data_AF-A0A7K7W7V0-F1
#
_entry.id   AF-A0A7K7W7V0-F1
#
_cell.length_a   1.000
_cell.length_b   1.000
_cell.length_c   1.000
_cell.angle_alpha   90.00
_cell.angle_beta   90.00
_cell.angle_gamma   90.00
#
_symmetry.space_group_name_H-M   'P 1'
#
loop_
_entity.id
_entity.type
_entity.pdbx_description
1 polymer ?
#
loop_
_entity_poly.entity_id
_entity_poly.type
_entity_poly.pdbx_seq_one_letter_code
_entity_poly.pdbx_strand_id
1 'polypeptide(L)'
;MLRLVGRAARCLAARWGPEQAAPRVAAAQRARLSGAAGSGAWPKDVGVLALEVYFPAQYVEQAELERFDGVEAGKYTRGLGQQQMGFCAAHEDINSLCLTVVQRLVERARLSWDAIGRLEVGTETVVDKSKAVKTVLMELFRESGNTDVEGIDTTNACYGGTASLFNAADWVESSAWDGRYAVVVCGDIAVYATGNARPTGGAGAIAMLVGPNAPLALERGLRGTHMEHAYDFYKPDLASEYPVVDGPLSIQCYLRALDRCYAVYRRKAESQRQQGERRP
;
A
#
# COMPACT_ATOMS: atom_id res chain seq x y z
N MET A 1 -13.58 -23.19 18.59
CA MET A 1 -12.99 -22.34 17.54
C MET A 1 -13.63 -20.96 17.37
N LEU A 2 -14.90 -20.71 17.77
CA LEU A 2 -15.51 -19.35 17.72
C LEU A 2 -15.06 -18.32 18.78
N ARG A 3 -14.09 -18.63 19.66
CA ARG A 3 -13.72 -17.74 20.79
C ARG A 3 -12.34 -17.08 20.69
N LEU A 4 -11.47 -17.50 19.77
CA LEU A 4 -10.12 -16.91 19.64
C LEU A 4 -10.03 -15.80 18.59
N VAL A 5 -10.75 -15.91 17.47
CA VAL A 5 -10.83 -14.85 16.45
C VAL A 5 -11.46 -13.56 17.01
N GLY A 6 -12.35 -13.70 18.01
CA GLY A 6 -13.00 -12.57 18.66
C GLY A 6 -12.12 -11.75 19.61
N ARG A 7 -10.93 -12.20 20.02
CA ARG A 7 -10.07 -11.45 20.98
C ARG A 7 -9.00 -10.59 20.30
N ALA A 8 -8.42 -11.05 19.19
CA ALA A 8 -7.46 -10.25 18.41
C ALA A 8 -8.15 -9.07 17.70
N ALA A 9 -9.35 -9.29 17.13
CA ALA A 9 -10.18 -8.23 16.54
C ALA A 9 -10.65 -7.19 17.59
N ARG A 10 -10.88 -7.60 18.84
CA ARG A 10 -11.29 -6.69 19.93
C ARG A 10 -10.15 -5.82 20.47
N CYS A 11 -8.91 -6.30 20.48
CA CYS A 11 -7.78 -5.47 20.93
C CYS A 11 -7.37 -4.39 19.92
N LEU A 12 -7.55 -4.62 18.61
CA LEU A 12 -7.38 -3.60 17.58
C LEU A 12 -8.59 -2.65 17.49
N ALA A 13 -9.82 -3.16 17.56
CA ALA A 13 -11.03 -2.32 17.57
C ALA A 13 -11.17 -1.46 18.84
N ALA A 14 -10.61 -1.87 19.97
CA ALA A 14 -10.63 -1.09 21.21
C ALA A 14 -9.67 0.11 21.22
N ARG A 15 -8.69 0.16 20.29
CA ARG A 15 -7.80 1.34 20.09
C ARG A 15 -8.12 2.12 18.81
N TRP A 16 -8.75 1.48 17.83
CA TRP A 16 -9.20 2.09 16.56
C TRP A 16 -10.61 1.59 16.24
N GLY A 17 -11.62 2.13 16.93
CA GLY A 17 -13.01 1.91 16.56
C GLY A 17 -13.36 2.69 15.27
N PRO A 18 -14.20 2.14 14.37
CA PRO A 18 -14.67 2.85 13.18
C PRO A 18 -15.36 4.19 13.51
N GLU A 19 -15.87 4.34 14.73
CA GLU A 19 -16.50 5.56 15.23
C GLU A 19 -15.55 6.75 15.46
N GLN A 20 -14.22 6.56 15.55
CA GLN A 20 -13.30 7.68 15.80
C GLN A 20 -12.65 8.26 14.53
N ALA A 21 -12.53 7.45 13.46
CA ALA A 21 -11.96 7.90 12.18
C ALA A 21 -12.95 8.73 11.35
N ALA A 22 -14.21 8.26 11.24
CA ALA A 22 -15.26 8.93 10.48
C ALA A 22 -15.55 10.38 10.92
N PRO A 23 -15.68 10.72 12.23
CA PRO A 23 -15.92 12.11 12.64
C PRO A 23 -14.71 13.03 12.39
N ARG A 24 -13.48 12.50 12.37
CA ARG A 24 -12.27 13.30 12.04
C ARG A 24 -12.18 13.63 10.56
N VAL A 25 -12.50 12.68 9.69
CA VAL A 25 -12.54 12.89 8.23
C VAL A 25 -13.69 13.84 7.85
N ALA A 26 -14.86 13.68 8.47
CA ALA A 26 -16.01 14.58 8.26
C ALA A 26 -15.78 16.00 8.83
N ALA A 27 -15.09 16.13 9.96
CA ALA A 27 -14.71 17.43 10.51
C ALA A 27 -13.66 18.14 9.64
N ALA A 28 -12.71 17.39 9.07
CA ALA A 28 -11.75 17.92 8.10
C ALA A 28 -12.43 18.38 6.79
N GLN A 29 -13.48 17.68 6.33
CA GLN A 29 -14.30 18.12 5.19
C GLN A 29 -15.08 19.41 5.50
N ARG A 30 -15.73 19.51 6.67
CA ARG A 30 -16.53 20.70 7.05
C ARG A 30 -15.69 21.95 7.25
N ALA A 31 -14.44 21.82 7.71
CA ALA A 31 -13.54 22.96 7.91
C ALA A 31 -12.99 23.57 6.61
N ARG A 32 -13.20 22.94 5.44
CA ARG A 32 -12.45 23.25 4.20
C ARG A 32 -13.23 23.90 3.07
N LEU A 33 -14.54 24.14 3.23
CA LEU A 33 -15.29 24.96 2.27
C LEU A 33 -15.08 26.48 2.44
N SER A 34 -14.20 26.92 3.36
CA SER A 34 -14.02 28.36 3.64
C SER A 34 -12.56 28.85 3.71
N GLY A 35 -11.55 28.11 3.24
CA GLY A 35 -10.19 28.65 3.31
C GLY A 35 -9.07 27.75 2.81
N ALA A 36 -8.83 27.75 1.51
CA ALA A 36 -7.59 27.23 0.94
C ALA A 36 -7.24 27.95 -0.37
N ALA A 37 -7.06 29.27 -0.28
CA ALA A 37 -6.29 30.02 -1.26
C ALA A 37 -5.57 31.14 -0.49
N GLY A 38 -4.28 30.96 -0.18
CA GLY A 38 -3.44 32.05 0.31
C GLY A 38 -2.73 31.84 1.65
N SER A 39 -1.82 30.87 1.74
CA SER A 39 -0.63 31.03 2.60
C SER A 39 0.52 30.18 2.04
N GLY A 40 1.72 30.76 1.90
CA GLY A 40 2.91 30.11 1.31
C GLY A 40 3.56 29.02 2.20
N ALA A 41 2.77 28.30 3.00
CA ALA A 41 3.23 27.24 3.89
C ALA A 41 2.62 25.89 3.49
N TRP A 42 3.43 24.83 3.49
CA TRP A 42 2.96 23.47 3.20
C TRP A 42 1.82 23.04 4.14
N PRO A 43 0.83 22.26 3.66
CA PRO A 43 -0.25 21.76 4.52
C PRO A 43 0.31 21.01 5.73
N LYS A 44 -0.29 21.17 6.90
CA LYS A 44 0.27 20.56 8.12
C LYS A 44 0.06 19.03 8.15
N ASP A 45 1.03 18.29 8.66
CA ASP A 45 0.92 16.87 9.03
C ASP A 45 0.32 16.00 7.89
N VAL A 46 0.88 16.09 6.68
CA VAL A 46 0.43 15.29 5.53
C VAL A 46 0.78 13.82 5.75
N GLY A 47 -0.20 12.93 5.57
CA GLY A 47 0.01 11.49 5.71
C GLY A 47 -1.28 10.69 5.58
N VAL A 48 -1.31 9.50 6.19
CA VAL A 48 -2.42 8.56 6.06
C VAL A 48 -3.54 8.88 7.05
N LEU A 49 -4.71 9.23 6.52
CA LEU A 49 -5.94 9.56 7.24
C LEU A 49 -6.77 8.32 7.59
N ALA A 50 -6.86 7.38 6.65
CA ALA A 50 -7.60 6.14 6.78
C ALA A 50 -6.95 5.05 5.92
N LEU A 51 -7.13 3.80 6.32
CA LEU A 51 -6.58 2.62 5.65
C LEU A 51 -7.63 1.52 5.61
N GLU A 52 -7.79 0.90 4.46
CA GLU A 52 -8.65 -0.28 4.26
C GLU A 52 -7.83 -1.41 3.64
N VAL A 53 -8.16 -2.65 3.99
CA VAL A 53 -7.46 -3.85 3.51
C VAL A 53 -8.47 -4.84 2.95
N TYR A 54 -8.12 -5.47 1.83
CA TYR A 54 -8.81 -6.62 1.26
C TYR A 54 -7.80 -7.74 0.98
N PHE A 55 -8.17 -8.97 1.29
CA PHE A 55 -7.48 -10.17 0.84
C PHE A 55 -8.52 -11.24 0.50
N PRO A 56 -8.24 -12.13 -0.46
CA PRO A 56 -9.15 -13.20 -0.83
C PRO A 56 -9.59 -14.06 0.36
N ALA A 57 -10.81 -14.58 0.30
CA ALA A 57 -11.34 -15.44 1.36
C ALA A 57 -10.79 -16.87 1.33
N GLN A 58 -10.21 -17.30 0.20
CA GLN A 58 -9.64 -18.63 0.03
C GLN A 58 -8.17 -18.64 0.45
N TYR A 59 -7.77 -19.71 1.15
CA TYR A 59 -6.40 -19.94 1.54
C TYR A 59 -6.07 -21.43 1.56
N VAL A 60 -4.78 -21.75 1.51
CA VAL A 60 -4.25 -23.08 1.79
C VAL A 60 -3.45 -23.05 3.08
N GLU A 61 -3.66 -24.04 3.94
CA GLU A 61 -2.86 -24.26 5.14
C GLU A 61 -1.45 -24.72 4.74
N GLN A 62 -0.42 -24.05 5.24
CA GLN A 62 0.97 -24.36 4.88
C GLN A 62 1.39 -25.76 5.32
N ALA A 63 0.85 -26.25 6.45
CA ALA A 63 1.09 -27.63 6.91
C ALA A 63 0.44 -28.70 5.99
N GLU A 64 -0.64 -28.36 5.28
CA GLU A 64 -1.22 -29.24 4.25
C GLU A 64 -0.40 -29.15 2.97
N LEU A 65 0.08 -27.95 2.61
CA LEU A 65 0.97 -27.75 1.45
C LEU A 65 2.32 -28.48 1.63
N GLU A 66 2.87 -28.51 2.85
CA GLU A 66 4.07 -29.31 3.17
C GLU A 66 3.86 -30.80 2.84
N ARG A 67 2.70 -31.34 3.25
CA ARG A 67 2.32 -32.74 2.98
C ARG A 67 2.11 -32.99 1.49
N PHE A 68 1.46 -32.06 0.80
CA PHE A 68 1.21 -32.14 -0.63
C PHE A 68 2.51 -32.13 -1.45
N ASP A 69 3.45 -31.24 -1.10
CA ASP A 69 4.75 -31.12 -1.77
C ASP A 69 5.75 -32.23 -1.38
N GLY A 70 5.42 -33.06 -0.40
CA GLY A 70 6.29 -34.14 0.10
C GLY A 70 7.55 -33.63 0.80
N VAL A 71 7.49 -32.44 1.42
CA VAL A 71 8.62 -31.85 2.16
C VAL A 71 8.54 -32.17 3.65
N GLU A 72 9.64 -31.98 4.36
CA GLU A 72 9.69 -32.18 5.81
C GLU A 72 8.71 -31.23 6.53
N ALA A 73 7.98 -31.78 7.51
CA ALA A 73 7.09 -31.01 8.37
C ALA A 73 7.84 -29.87 9.06
N GLY A 74 7.32 -28.65 8.97
CA GLY A 74 7.99 -27.47 9.48
C GLY A 74 8.79 -26.69 8.46
N LYS A 75 9.04 -27.21 7.24
CA LYS A 75 9.78 -26.46 6.20
C LYS A 75 9.13 -25.10 5.90
N TYR A 76 7.81 -25.05 5.78
CA TYR A 76 7.06 -23.82 5.50
C TYR A 76 6.61 -23.15 6.79
N THR A 77 6.02 -23.93 7.71
CA THR A 77 5.43 -23.40 8.95
C THR A 77 6.43 -22.86 9.96
N ARG A 78 7.65 -23.42 9.99
CA ARG A 78 8.75 -22.96 10.86
C ARG A 78 9.89 -22.34 10.08
N GLY A 79 10.29 -22.95 8.96
CA GLY A 79 11.40 -22.47 8.13
C GLY A 79 11.09 -21.11 7.48
N LEU A 80 9.89 -20.96 6.91
CA LEU A 80 9.40 -19.67 6.39
C LEU A 80 8.60 -18.88 7.44
N GLY A 81 8.09 -19.54 8.48
CA GLY A 81 7.20 -18.94 9.48
C GLY A 81 5.78 -18.71 9.00
N GLN A 82 5.39 -19.28 7.86
CA GLN A 82 4.09 -19.04 7.22
C GLN A 82 3.05 -20.06 7.67
N GLN A 83 1.85 -19.61 8.05
CA GLN A 83 0.76 -20.51 8.48
C GLN A 83 -0.25 -20.80 7.38
N GLN A 84 -0.67 -19.76 6.67
CA GLN A 84 -1.69 -19.82 5.63
C GLN A 84 -1.24 -18.97 4.45
N MET A 85 -1.58 -19.39 3.23
CA MET A 85 -1.33 -18.63 2.01
C MET A 85 -2.66 -18.35 1.31
N GLY A 86 -3.06 -17.08 1.30
CA GLY A 86 -4.24 -16.62 0.58
C GLY A 86 -3.99 -16.62 -0.94
N PHE A 87 -5.00 -16.96 -1.73
CA PHE A 87 -4.92 -16.94 -3.18
C PHE A 87 -6.27 -16.50 -3.78
N CYS A 88 -6.22 -15.90 -4.96
CA CYS A 88 -7.43 -15.45 -5.65
C CYS A 88 -8.25 -16.64 -6.15
N ALA A 89 -9.56 -16.60 -5.93
CA ALA A 89 -10.48 -17.46 -6.66
C ALA A 89 -10.51 -17.07 -8.15
N ALA A 90 -11.10 -17.91 -9.01
CA ALA A 90 -11.18 -17.66 -10.45
C ALA A 90 -11.94 -16.36 -10.84
N HIS A 91 -12.66 -15.73 -9.91
CA HIS A 91 -13.40 -14.49 -10.11
C HIS A 91 -12.74 -13.27 -9.45
N GLU A 92 -11.51 -13.43 -8.94
CA GLU A 92 -10.73 -12.36 -8.31
C GLU A 92 -9.45 -12.12 -9.13
N ASP A 93 -9.26 -10.89 -9.58
CA ASP A 93 -8.06 -10.38 -10.23
C ASP A 93 -7.59 -9.07 -9.60
N ILE A 94 -6.43 -8.54 -10.02
CA ILE A 94 -5.87 -7.30 -9.48
C ILE A 94 -6.86 -6.12 -9.55
N ASN A 95 -7.66 -6.03 -10.62
CA ASN A 95 -8.66 -4.97 -10.77
C ASN A 95 -9.75 -5.10 -9.71
N SER A 96 -10.31 -6.29 -9.52
CA SER A 96 -11.36 -6.57 -8.54
C SER A 96 -10.88 -6.37 -7.10
N LEU A 97 -9.63 -6.74 -6.78
CA LEU A 97 -9.03 -6.48 -5.46
C LEU A 97 -8.98 -4.96 -5.19
N CYS A 98 -8.47 -4.20 -6.16
CA CYS A 98 -8.34 -2.75 -6.09
C CYS A 98 -9.70 -2.03 -6.05
N LEU A 99 -10.66 -2.43 -6.89
CA LEU A 99 -12.03 -1.91 -6.88
C LEU A 99 -12.68 -2.12 -5.51
N THR A 100 -12.55 -3.32 -4.96
CA THR A 100 -13.14 -3.70 -3.66
C THR A 100 -12.58 -2.86 -2.53
N VAL A 101 -11.26 -2.71 -2.44
CA VAL A 101 -10.64 -1.99 -1.32
C VAL A 101 -10.89 -0.48 -1.39
N VAL A 102 -10.92 0.12 -2.60
CA VAL A 102 -11.23 1.54 -2.78
C VAL A 102 -12.68 1.84 -2.42
N GLN A 103 -13.62 1.05 -2.93
CA GLN A 103 -15.04 1.22 -2.60
C GLN A 103 -15.26 1.13 -1.09
N ARG A 104 -14.72 0.10 -0.43
CA ARG A 104 -14.83 -0.07 1.02
C ARG A 104 -14.23 1.09 1.80
N LEU A 105 -13.08 1.62 1.37
CA LEU A 105 -12.44 2.78 2.00
C LEU A 105 -13.36 4.00 1.94
N VAL A 106 -13.88 4.32 0.76
CA VAL A 106 -14.73 5.50 0.52
C VAL A 106 -16.04 5.39 1.30
N GLU A 107 -16.69 4.23 1.28
CA GLU A 107 -17.92 3.97 2.03
C GLU A 107 -17.70 4.06 3.55
N ARG A 108 -16.64 3.42 4.07
CA ARG A 108 -16.34 3.43 5.51
C ARG A 108 -15.93 4.80 6.01
N ALA A 109 -15.16 5.54 5.21
CA ALA A 109 -14.78 6.92 5.51
C ALA A 109 -15.92 7.92 5.28
N ARG A 110 -17.05 7.48 4.69
CA ARG A 110 -18.21 8.31 4.33
C ARG A 110 -17.83 9.51 3.46
N LEU A 111 -16.96 9.27 2.48
CA LEU A 111 -16.46 10.29 1.56
C LEU A 111 -17.38 10.43 0.34
N SER A 112 -17.52 11.65 -0.17
CA SER A 112 -17.98 11.85 -1.54
C SER A 112 -16.85 11.47 -2.51
N TRP A 113 -17.19 10.83 -3.63
CA TRP A 113 -16.26 10.59 -4.73
C TRP A 113 -15.65 11.88 -5.28
N ASP A 114 -16.36 13.01 -5.18
CA ASP A 114 -15.87 14.33 -5.61
C ASP A 114 -14.77 14.90 -4.68
N ALA A 115 -14.59 14.31 -3.50
CA ALA A 115 -13.57 14.73 -2.54
C ALA A 115 -12.18 14.14 -2.84
N ILE A 116 -12.03 13.36 -3.91
CA ILE A 116 -10.76 12.73 -4.32
C ILE A 116 -10.26 13.44 -5.58
N GLY A 117 -9.03 13.97 -5.52
CA GLY A 117 -8.38 14.68 -6.64
C GLY A 117 -7.17 13.95 -7.21
N ARG A 118 -6.67 12.92 -6.51
CA ARG A 118 -5.63 12.03 -7.01
C ARG A 118 -5.93 10.59 -6.64
N LEU A 119 -5.73 9.67 -7.57
CA LEU A 119 -5.81 8.23 -7.36
C LEU A 119 -4.61 7.57 -8.05
N GLU A 120 -3.76 6.89 -7.28
CA GLU A 120 -2.56 6.23 -7.81
C GLU A 120 -2.46 4.79 -7.33
N VAL A 121 -2.02 3.88 -8.21
CA VAL A 121 -1.93 2.45 -7.93
C VAL A 121 -0.48 2.00 -7.97
N GLY A 122 -0.01 1.38 -6.89
CA GLY A 122 1.23 0.63 -6.86
C GLY A 122 0.96 -0.86 -7.03
N THR A 123 1.47 -1.44 -8.11
CA THR A 123 1.33 -2.88 -8.39
C THR A 123 2.49 -3.39 -9.25
N GLU A 124 2.82 -4.66 -9.08
CA GLU A 124 3.67 -5.44 -9.98
C GLU A 124 2.90 -6.57 -10.69
N THR A 125 1.58 -6.58 -10.57
CA THR A 125 0.67 -7.55 -11.21
C THR A 125 0.11 -6.95 -12.50
N VAL A 126 0.85 -7.12 -13.59
CA VAL A 126 0.55 -6.51 -14.89
C VAL A 126 -0.45 -7.37 -15.67
N VAL A 127 -1.67 -6.87 -15.85
CA VAL A 127 -2.70 -7.50 -16.70
C VAL A 127 -2.79 -6.89 -18.10
N ASP A 128 -2.35 -5.64 -18.26
CA ASP A 128 -2.26 -4.93 -19.54
C ASP A 128 -0.96 -4.12 -19.56
N LYS A 129 -0.26 -4.11 -20.71
CA LYS A 129 1.05 -3.46 -20.86
C LYS A 129 0.97 -1.94 -21.04
N SER A 130 -0.22 -1.39 -21.20
CA SER A 130 -0.45 0.04 -21.43
C SER A 130 -1.58 0.59 -20.58
N LYS A 131 -2.70 -0.13 -20.45
CA LYS A 131 -3.86 0.30 -19.68
C LYS A 131 -3.63 0.06 -18.19
N ALA A 132 -3.39 1.15 -17.47
CA ALA A 132 -3.24 1.16 -16.02
C ALA A 132 -4.51 0.68 -15.28
N VAL A 133 -4.33 -0.06 -14.18
CA VAL A 133 -5.37 -0.44 -13.20
C VAL A 133 -6.11 0.80 -12.71
N LYS A 134 -5.40 1.92 -12.50
CA LYS A 134 -6.01 3.22 -12.16
C LYS A 134 -7.19 3.57 -13.08
N THR A 135 -7.06 3.32 -14.38
CA THR A 135 -8.12 3.66 -15.35
C THR A 135 -9.35 2.75 -15.22
N VAL A 136 -9.19 1.53 -14.70
CA VAL A 136 -10.31 0.65 -14.34
C VAL A 136 -10.99 1.16 -13.05
N LEU A 137 -10.23 1.68 -12.10
CA LEU A 137 -10.80 2.25 -10.86
C LEU A 137 -11.65 3.49 -11.10
N MET A 138 -11.44 4.21 -12.20
CA MET A 138 -12.30 5.33 -12.60
C MET A 138 -13.75 4.91 -12.89
N GLU A 139 -14.06 3.62 -13.04
CA GLU A 139 -15.44 3.12 -13.07
C GLU A 139 -16.23 3.54 -11.82
N LEU A 140 -15.59 3.53 -10.64
CA LEU A 140 -16.22 3.89 -9.36
C LEU A 140 -16.64 5.37 -9.29
N PHE A 141 -16.05 6.22 -10.14
CA PHE A 141 -16.28 7.67 -10.15
C PHE A 141 -17.36 8.09 -11.15
N ARG A 142 -17.86 7.16 -11.98
CA ARG A 142 -18.79 7.47 -13.09
C ARG A 142 -20.07 8.15 -12.62
N GLU A 143 -20.67 7.66 -11.55
CA GLU A 143 -21.95 8.18 -11.06
C GLU A 143 -21.83 9.60 -10.48
N SER A 144 -20.70 9.95 -9.87
CA SER A 144 -20.47 11.31 -9.37
C SER A 144 -20.07 12.29 -10.49
N GLY A 145 -19.59 11.76 -11.62
CA GLY A 145 -19.07 12.57 -12.73
C GLY A 145 -17.66 13.14 -12.48
N ASN A 146 -17.00 12.77 -11.38
CA ASN A 146 -15.65 13.25 -11.06
C ASN A 146 -14.60 12.54 -11.94
N THR A 147 -14.25 13.16 -13.05
CA THR A 147 -13.25 12.65 -14.01
C THR A 147 -11.91 13.38 -13.93
N ASP A 148 -11.86 14.52 -13.23
CA ASP A 148 -10.64 15.30 -13.01
C ASP A 148 -9.90 14.76 -11.77
N VAL A 149 -9.24 13.62 -11.95
CA VAL A 149 -8.52 12.89 -10.89
C VAL A 149 -7.13 12.48 -11.41
N GLU A 150 -6.07 13.09 -10.87
CA GLU A 150 -4.68 12.81 -11.24
C GLU A 150 -4.22 11.39 -10.83
N GLY A 151 -3.04 10.97 -11.30
CA GLY A 151 -2.39 9.71 -10.95
C GLY A 151 -2.60 8.58 -11.98
N ILE A 152 -1.73 7.58 -11.93
CA ILE A 152 -1.67 6.41 -12.83
C ILE A 152 -1.18 5.18 -12.04
N ASP A 153 -0.60 4.19 -12.71
CA ASP A 153 0.10 3.08 -12.05
C ASP A 153 1.60 3.39 -11.92
N THR A 154 2.19 3.00 -10.79
CA THR A 154 3.63 3.12 -10.52
C THR A 154 4.19 1.74 -10.15
N THR A 155 5.22 1.28 -10.86
CA THR A 155 5.74 -0.09 -10.73
C THR A 155 7.25 -0.11 -10.52
N ASN A 156 7.67 -0.81 -9.47
CA ASN A 156 9.01 -1.40 -9.33
C ASN A 156 8.94 -2.52 -8.28
N ALA A 157 8.54 -3.74 -8.70
CA ALA A 157 8.26 -4.85 -7.80
C ALA A 157 7.37 -4.40 -6.60
N CYS A 158 7.60 -4.98 -5.41
CA CYS A 158 6.92 -4.62 -4.16
C CYS A 158 7.04 -3.12 -3.74
N TYR A 159 7.89 -2.31 -4.38
CA TYR A 159 8.10 -0.90 -3.99
C TYR A 159 7.04 0.05 -4.56
N GLY A 160 6.28 -0.36 -5.59
CA GLY A 160 5.32 0.50 -6.29
C GLY A 160 4.35 1.24 -5.37
N GLY A 161 3.80 0.55 -4.38
CA GLY A 161 2.88 1.15 -3.39
C GLY A 161 3.52 2.25 -2.53
N THR A 162 4.79 2.09 -2.17
CA THR A 162 5.54 3.12 -1.41
C THR A 162 5.82 4.34 -2.30
N ALA A 163 6.19 4.11 -3.56
CA ALA A 163 6.38 5.20 -4.52
C ALA A 163 5.08 6.01 -4.71
N SER A 164 3.93 5.34 -4.85
CA SER A 164 2.64 6.01 -4.96
C SER A 164 2.23 6.77 -3.70
N LEU A 165 2.58 6.26 -2.51
CA LEU A 165 2.39 7.00 -1.25
C LEU A 165 3.21 8.29 -1.22
N PHE A 166 4.47 8.26 -1.67
CA PHE A 166 5.29 9.47 -1.75
C PHE A 166 4.77 10.43 -2.81
N ASN A 167 4.39 9.96 -4.00
CA ASN A 167 3.80 10.80 -5.04
C ASN A 167 2.53 11.50 -4.56
N ALA A 168 1.67 10.79 -3.82
CA ALA A 168 0.46 11.36 -3.24
C ALA A 168 0.75 12.42 -2.18
N ALA A 169 1.68 12.14 -1.26
CA ALA A 169 2.08 13.11 -0.24
C ALA A 169 2.71 14.36 -0.86
N ASP A 170 3.61 14.18 -1.84
CA ASP A 170 4.29 15.26 -2.53
C ASP A 170 3.28 16.08 -3.37
N TRP A 171 2.26 15.44 -3.98
CA TRP A 171 1.14 16.15 -4.64
C TRP A 171 0.34 17.00 -3.66
N VAL A 172 -0.03 16.47 -2.48
CA VAL A 172 -0.73 17.25 -1.43
C VAL A 172 0.09 18.44 -0.97
N GLU A 173 1.42 18.34 -0.95
CA GLU A 173 2.33 19.42 -0.56
C GLU A 173 2.70 20.38 -1.71
N SER A 174 2.24 20.12 -2.92
CA SER A 174 2.61 20.86 -4.12
C SER A 174 1.72 22.09 -4.38
N SER A 175 2.17 22.97 -5.27
CA SER A 175 1.34 24.06 -5.80
C SER A 175 0.19 23.60 -6.68
N ALA A 176 0.17 22.33 -7.10
CA ALA A 176 -0.91 21.74 -7.90
C ALA A 176 -2.02 21.15 -7.02
N TRP A 177 -1.85 21.14 -5.69
CA TRP A 177 -2.88 20.61 -4.79
C TRP A 177 -4.14 21.47 -4.85
N ASP A 178 -5.28 20.81 -5.08
CA ASP A 178 -6.59 21.43 -5.26
C ASP A 178 -7.47 21.36 -3.99
N GLY A 179 -6.89 20.93 -2.86
CA GLY A 179 -7.58 20.78 -1.58
C GLY A 179 -8.26 19.43 -1.36
N ARG A 180 -8.37 18.58 -2.39
CA ARG A 180 -8.98 17.24 -2.32
C ARG A 180 -8.02 16.21 -1.73
N TYR A 181 -8.54 15.03 -1.40
CA TYR A 181 -7.73 13.92 -0.91
C TYR A 181 -7.03 13.19 -2.06
N ALA A 182 -5.90 12.56 -1.73
CA ALA A 182 -5.31 11.55 -2.58
C ALA A 182 -5.68 10.15 -2.06
N VAL A 183 -5.90 9.20 -2.95
CA VAL A 183 -6.08 7.79 -2.64
C VAL A 183 -4.93 7.00 -3.27
N VAL A 184 -4.27 6.18 -2.46
CA VAL A 184 -3.20 5.29 -2.91
C VAL A 184 -3.66 3.87 -2.74
N VAL A 185 -3.52 3.06 -3.79
CA VAL A 185 -3.90 1.65 -3.77
C VAL A 185 -2.66 0.80 -3.99
N CYS A 186 -2.36 -0.10 -3.07
CA CYS A 186 -1.30 -1.10 -3.23
C CYS A 186 -1.98 -2.44 -3.42
N GLY A 187 -1.79 -3.13 -4.55
CA GLY A 187 -2.45 -4.41 -4.79
C GLY A 187 -1.58 -5.34 -5.60
N ASP A 188 -1.55 -6.62 -5.21
CA ASP A 188 -0.76 -7.62 -5.92
C ASP A 188 -1.33 -9.04 -5.78
N ILE A 189 -1.02 -9.86 -6.79
CA ILE A 189 -1.21 -11.31 -6.82
C ILE A 189 0.16 -11.94 -7.05
N ALA A 190 0.76 -12.45 -5.98
CA ALA A 190 2.06 -13.11 -6.01
C ALA A 190 1.87 -14.61 -6.29
N VAL A 191 2.11 -15.00 -7.54
CA VAL A 191 2.03 -16.39 -8.02
C VAL A 191 3.40 -16.86 -8.49
N TYR A 192 3.72 -18.13 -8.21
CA TYR A 192 5.02 -18.73 -8.50
C TYR A 192 4.88 -20.10 -9.14
N ALA A 193 5.85 -20.45 -9.99
CA ALA A 193 5.97 -21.79 -10.57
C ALA A 193 6.09 -22.87 -9.49
N THR A 194 5.92 -24.14 -9.86
CA THR A 194 6.19 -25.26 -8.95
C THR A 194 7.63 -25.17 -8.42
N GLY A 195 7.81 -25.35 -7.11
CA GLY A 195 9.11 -25.30 -6.46
C GLY A 195 9.08 -24.51 -5.15
N ASN A 196 10.27 -24.24 -4.60
CA ASN A 196 10.42 -23.68 -3.24
C ASN A 196 9.86 -22.26 -3.07
N ALA A 197 9.57 -21.53 -4.14
CA ALA A 197 8.96 -20.19 -4.09
C ALA A 197 7.42 -20.23 -4.05
N ARG A 198 6.78 -21.32 -4.48
CA ARG A 198 5.31 -21.45 -4.42
C ARG A 198 4.69 -21.15 -3.05
N PRO A 199 5.26 -21.63 -1.93
CA PRO A 199 4.71 -21.38 -0.60
C PRO A 199 4.84 -19.92 -0.12
N THR A 200 5.54 -19.06 -0.86
CA THR A 200 5.71 -17.63 -0.52
C THR A 200 4.79 -16.72 -1.32
N GLY A 201 3.80 -17.28 -2.02
CA GLY A 201 2.76 -16.53 -2.71
C GLY A 201 1.80 -15.80 -1.76
N GLY A 202 0.81 -15.15 -2.35
CA GLY A 202 -0.18 -14.38 -1.63
C GLY A 202 -0.98 -13.49 -2.56
N ALA A 203 -2.09 -12.93 -2.08
CA ALA A 203 -2.82 -11.91 -2.79
C ALA A 203 -3.51 -10.96 -1.81
N GLY A 204 -3.59 -9.68 -2.18
CA GLY A 204 -4.27 -8.69 -1.38
C GLY A 204 -4.15 -7.29 -1.96
N ALA A 205 -4.96 -6.38 -1.43
CA ALA A 205 -4.92 -4.96 -1.74
C ALA A 205 -5.15 -4.11 -0.49
N ILE A 206 -4.54 -2.93 -0.47
CA ILE A 206 -4.65 -1.91 0.58
C ILE A 206 -5.00 -0.59 -0.10
N ALA A 207 -5.96 0.15 0.44
CA ALA A 207 -6.21 1.54 0.05
C ALA A 207 -5.89 2.48 1.21
N MET A 208 -5.17 3.56 0.93
CA MET A 208 -4.79 4.59 1.88
C MET A 208 -5.35 5.94 1.44
N LEU A 209 -6.11 6.59 2.32
CA LEU A 209 -6.53 7.97 2.13
C LEU A 209 -5.42 8.90 2.63
N VAL A 210 -4.93 9.79 1.78
CA VAL A 210 -3.81 10.68 2.07
C VAL A 210 -4.26 12.15 2.08
N GLY A 211 -3.85 12.90 3.09
CA GLY A 211 -4.15 14.33 3.21
C GLY A 211 -3.54 14.99 4.45
N PRO A 212 -3.82 16.27 4.69
CA PRO A 212 -3.29 17.03 5.83
C PRO A 212 -3.96 16.65 7.15
N ASN A 213 -3.30 16.96 8.26
CA ASN A 213 -3.73 16.68 9.64
C ASN A 213 -3.96 15.18 9.89
N ALA A 214 -3.12 14.34 9.29
CA ALA A 214 -3.21 12.91 9.38
C ALA A 214 -2.81 12.40 10.77
N PRO A 215 -3.51 11.38 11.33
CA PRO A 215 -3.07 10.70 12.55
C PRO A 215 -1.73 9.94 12.34
N LEU A 216 -1.43 9.56 11.10
CA LEU A 216 -0.17 8.96 10.69
C LEU A 216 0.52 9.90 9.69
N ALA A 217 1.10 10.97 10.22
CA ALA A 217 1.82 11.96 9.42
C ALA A 217 3.18 11.41 8.93
N LEU A 218 3.55 11.75 7.70
CA LEU A 218 4.89 11.47 7.17
C LEU A 218 5.88 12.52 7.66
N GLU A 219 6.99 12.07 8.24
CA GLU A 219 8.03 12.97 8.71
C GLU A 219 8.82 13.56 7.52
N ARG A 220 8.66 14.86 7.30
CA ARG A 220 9.33 15.56 6.19
C ARG A 220 10.84 15.47 6.30
N GLY A 221 11.47 15.17 5.17
CA GLY A 221 12.92 15.07 5.07
C GLY A 221 13.54 13.84 5.75
N LEU A 222 12.75 12.94 6.35
CA LEU A 222 13.24 11.70 7.00
C LEU A 222 13.00 10.45 6.14
N ARG A 223 13.31 10.52 4.84
CA ARG A 223 13.27 9.37 3.92
C ARG A 223 14.69 8.84 3.66
N GLY A 224 14.96 7.57 3.98
CA GLY A 224 16.19 6.86 3.59
C GLY A 224 15.91 5.96 2.39
N THR A 225 16.54 6.23 1.24
CA THR A 225 16.28 5.52 -0.02
C THR A 225 17.58 4.92 -0.54
N HIS A 226 17.50 3.67 -1.01
CA HIS A 226 18.55 2.97 -1.75
C HIS A 226 17.91 2.37 -3.00
N MET A 227 18.53 2.61 -4.16
CA MET A 227 18.14 1.99 -5.43
C MET A 227 19.42 1.52 -6.11
N GLU A 228 19.40 0.31 -6.63
CA GLU A 228 20.54 -0.28 -7.33
C GLU A 228 20.04 -1.15 -8.48
N HIS A 229 20.87 -1.30 -9.51
CA HIS A 229 20.60 -2.26 -10.57
C HIS A 229 20.98 -3.67 -10.08
N ALA A 230 19.99 -4.55 -9.99
CA ALA A 230 20.17 -5.96 -9.64
C ALA A 230 19.21 -6.84 -10.44
N TYR A 231 19.61 -8.09 -10.67
CA TYR A 231 18.78 -9.16 -11.26
C TYR A 231 18.51 -10.24 -10.21
N ASP A 232 18.04 -9.82 -9.03
CA ASP A 232 17.71 -10.69 -7.92
C ASP A 232 16.30 -11.28 -8.05
N PHE A 233 15.32 -10.44 -8.42
CA PHE A 233 13.94 -10.83 -8.70
C PHE A 233 13.38 -9.99 -9.85
N TYR A 234 12.94 -10.62 -10.93
CA TYR A 234 12.41 -9.90 -12.09
C TYR A 234 11.49 -10.78 -12.95
N LYS A 235 10.61 -10.14 -13.75
CA LYS A 235 9.64 -10.81 -14.63
C LYS A 235 9.94 -10.51 -16.10
N PRO A 236 10.94 -11.18 -16.72
CA PRO A 236 11.35 -10.89 -18.09
C PRO A 236 10.43 -11.54 -19.15
N ASP A 237 9.73 -12.62 -18.78
CA ASP A 237 8.83 -13.34 -19.68
C ASP A 237 7.42 -12.73 -19.62
N LEU A 238 7.04 -12.01 -20.66
CA LEU A 238 5.73 -11.34 -20.74
C LEU A 238 4.56 -12.30 -20.95
N ALA A 239 4.82 -13.58 -21.25
CA ALA A 239 3.80 -14.60 -21.42
C ALA A 239 3.56 -15.40 -20.12
N SER A 240 4.36 -15.18 -19.07
CA SER A 240 4.27 -15.89 -17.79
C SER A 240 4.04 -14.91 -16.64
N GLU A 241 3.24 -15.32 -15.67
CA GLU A 241 3.10 -14.59 -14.40
C GLU A 241 4.29 -14.83 -13.46
N TYR A 242 5.08 -15.86 -13.72
CA TYR A 242 6.11 -16.32 -12.81
C TYR A 242 7.41 -15.51 -12.95
N PRO A 243 8.01 -15.08 -11.83
CA PRO A 243 9.28 -14.37 -11.85
C PRO A 243 10.46 -15.32 -12.06
N VAL A 244 11.55 -14.77 -12.57
CA VAL A 244 12.91 -15.32 -12.42
C VAL A 244 13.46 -14.82 -11.08
N VAL A 245 13.97 -15.75 -10.28
CA VAL A 245 14.41 -15.48 -8.90
C VAL A 245 15.78 -16.09 -8.65
N ASP A 246 16.74 -15.25 -8.28
CA ASP A 246 17.98 -15.64 -7.62
C ASP A 246 17.79 -15.44 -6.10
N GLY A 247 17.39 -16.51 -5.41
CA GLY A 247 17.06 -16.46 -3.98
C GLY A 247 18.22 -15.96 -3.10
N PRO A 248 19.43 -16.54 -3.20
CA PRO A 248 20.60 -16.05 -2.48
C PRO A 248 20.91 -14.57 -2.75
N LEU A 249 20.86 -14.13 -4.02
CA LEU A 249 21.11 -12.73 -4.37
C LEU A 249 20.01 -11.81 -3.81
N SER A 250 18.74 -12.22 -3.87
CA SER A 250 17.59 -11.47 -3.32
C SER A 250 17.76 -11.17 -1.84
N ILE A 251 18.22 -12.15 -1.05
CA ILE A 251 18.50 -11.95 0.38
C ILE A 251 19.65 -10.94 0.58
N GLN A 252 20.72 -11.06 -0.21
CA GLN A 252 21.87 -10.14 -0.14
C GLN A 252 21.49 -8.70 -0.52
N CYS A 253 20.74 -8.52 -1.62
CA CYS A 253 20.24 -7.23 -2.06
C CYS A 253 19.32 -6.60 -1.01
N TYR A 254 18.38 -7.37 -0.45
CA TYR A 254 17.47 -6.89 0.59
C TYR A 254 18.21 -6.40 1.84
N LEU A 255 19.13 -7.19 2.38
CA LEU A 255 19.89 -6.81 3.58
C LEU A 255 20.80 -5.60 3.31
N ARG A 256 21.46 -5.56 2.15
CA ARG A 256 22.26 -4.40 1.74
C ARG A 256 21.41 -3.14 1.61
N ALA A 257 20.23 -3.23 0.99
CA ALA A 257 19.31 -2.11 0.86
C ALA A 257 18.82 -1.63 2.23
N LEU A 258 18.47 -2.56 3.14
CA LEU A 258 18.07 -2.23 4.51
C LEU A 258 19.14 -1.44 5.26
N ASP A 259 20.40 -1.93 5.24
CA ASP A 259 21.53 -1.25 5.88
C ASP A 259 21.74 0.17 5.32
N ARG A 260 21.68 0.32 3.99
CA ARG A 260 21.86 1.61 3.31
C ARG A 260 20.73 2.58 3.60
N CYS A 261 19.48 2.14 3.50
CA CYS A 261 18.30 2.93 3.83
C CYS A 261 18.35 3.42 5.28
N TYR A 262 18.68 2.53 6.22
CA TYR A 262 18.77 2.88 7.64
C TYR A 262 19.91 3.87 7.92
N ALA A 263 21.08 3.67 7.33
CA ALA A 263 22.19 4.62 7.46
C ALA A 263 21.85 6.02 6.94
N VAL A 264 21.13 6.11 5.80
CA VAL A 264 20.66 7.40 5.27
C VAL A 264 19.60 8.04 6.17
N TYR A 265 18.62 7.25 6.63
CA TYR A 265 17.59 7.72 7.56
C TYR A 265 18.22 8.31 8.82
N ARG A 266 19.14 7.56 9.46
CA ARG A 266 19.86 8.01 10.65
C ARG A 266 20.60 9.33 10.44
N ARG A 267 21.37 9.45 9.35
CA ARG A 267 22.09 10.67 9.01
C ARG A 267 21.15 11.88 8.88
N LYS A 268 20.00 11.70 8.24
CA LYS A 268 18.98 12.75 8.09
C LYS A 268 18.34 13.11 9.43
N ALA A 269 18.00 12.13 10.25
CA ALA A 269 17.44 12.33 11.59
C ALA A 269 18.41 13.08 12.52
N GLU A 270 19.69 12.69 12.51
CA GLU A 270 20.74 13.37 13.28
C GLU A 270 20.91 14.83 12.82
N SER A 271 20.90 15.07 11.50
CA SER A 271 21.00 16.43 10.94
C SER A 271 19.81 17.30 11.34
N GLN A 272 18.58 16.76 11.31
CA GLN A 272 17.38 17.51 11.70
C GLN A 272 17.36 17.85 13.19
N ARG A 273 17.79 16.92 14.07
CA ARG A 273 17.89 17.19 15.51
C ARG A 273 18.85 18.35 15.79
N GLN A 274 20.02 18.35 15.17
CA GLN A 274 21.01 19.43 15.33
C GLN A 274 20.49 20.78 14.80
N GLN A 275 19.69 20.79 13.73
CA GLN A 275 19.06 22.01 13.22
C GLN A 275 17.93 22.51 14.11
N GLY A 276 17.19 21.60 14.76
CA GLY A 276 16.18 21.93 15.76
C GLY A 276 16.77 22.53 17.03
N GLU A 277 17.89 22.00 17.52
CA GLU A 277 18.63 22.52 18.70
C GLU A 277 19.33 23.86 18.43
N ARG A 278 19.65 24.18 17.16
CA ARG A 278 20.29 25.45 16.74
C ARG A 278 19.31 26.58 16.43
N ARG A 279 17.99 26.32 16.44
CA ARG A 279 16.99 27.39 16.34
C ARG A 279 16.82 28.03 17.73
N PRO A 280 17.13 29.33 17.89
CA PRO A 280 17.04 30.02 19.19
C PRO A 280 15.61 30.05 19.74
#